data_AF-A0A8T0Q631-F1
#
_entry.id   AF-A0A8T0Q631-F1
#
_cell.length_a   1.000
_cell.length_b   1.000
_cell.length_c   1.000
_cell.angle_alpha   90.00
_cell.angle_beta   90.00
_cell.angle_gamma   90.00
#
_symmetry.space_group_name_H-M   'P 1'
#
loop_
_entity.id
_entity.type
_entity.pdbx_description
1 polymer ?
#
loop_
_entity_poly.entity_id
_entity_poly.type
_entity_poly.pdbx_seq_one_letter_code
_entity_poly.pdbx_strand_id
1 'polypeptide(L)'
;MRWAASIRPATATAGRRRRSRRAPFSGLLVALPQDVLWQILLRFPATELCRLRAVCRSWRSITSDPAFIAAHKARHRETLVVGSIPAPHGLDVLLIDLQGKVLKRIHVNGCSSMEVRTNLNLVCATEHRGSGCASVNDPATGVTHALPRNMAAETKSHGRPLREYSAMFVLRIVDTEVYKVLRILTDDCRHVQLFEVLTLDNRGPTPWGAVEGISGHVDTNSVVGTNVVIRGVVHVINRGGVDKDCITRGGVDKDCITRFNLKTEKWMPSLRGPITSHPDLDDIGIHDRVVENYSAS
;
A
#
# COMPACT_ATOMS: atom_id res chain seq x y z
N MET A 1 80.06 3.06 9.36
CA MET A 1 80.90 4.22 9.72
C MET A 1 80.10 5.15 10.63
N ARG A 2 80.65 5.43 11.82
CA ARG A 2 80.53 6.64 12.68
C ARG A 2 79.17 6.92 13.39
N TRP A 3 79.09 6.64 14.70
CA TRP A 3 79.23 7.53 15.91
C TRP A 3 77.93 8.32 16.21
N ALA A 4 77.11 8.05 17.25
CA ALA A 4 77.27 8.04 18.72
C ALA A 4 77.26 9.43 19.41
N ALA A 5 76.26 9.65 20.29
CA ALA A 5 76.28 10.41 21.57
C ALA A 5 74.81 10.62 22.03
N SER A 6 74.32 9.98 23.10
CA SER A 6 74.43 10.32 24.54
C SER A 6 73.71 11.62 24.95
N ILE A 7 72.73 11.51 25.87
CA ILE A 7 72.72 12.12 27.23
C ILE A 7 71.35 11.84 27.92
N ARG A 8 71.42 11.63 29.24
CA ARG A 8 70.39 11.23 30.23
C ARG A 8 69.52 12.42 30.74
N PRO A 9 68.52 12.21 31.63
CA PRO A 9 67.21 12.88 31.62
C PRO A 9 67.10 14.11 32.55
N ALA A 10 65.99 14.86 32.40
CA ALA A 10 65.51 15.79 33.42
C ALA A 10 63.98 15.67 33.57
N THR A 11 63.56 15.58 34.83
CA THR A 11 62.18 15.54 35.34
C THR A 11 61.48 16.89 35.15
N ALA A 12 60.20 16.86 34.74
CA ALA A 12 59.27 17.95 34.99
C ALA A 12 57.84 17.41 35.10
N THR A 13 57.35 17.41 36.34
CA THR A 13 55.95 17.24 36.71
C THR A 13 55.13 18.42 36.18
N ALA A 14 54.13 18.14 35.34
CA ALA A 14 53.14 19.15 34.93
C ALA A 14 51.73 18.60 35.18
N GLY A 15 51.10 19.15 36.22
CA GLY A 15 49.76 18.79 36.67
C GLY A 15 48.72 18.95 35.56
N ARG A 16 48.10 17.84 35.18
CA ARG A 16 46.93 17.84 34.31
C ARG A 16 45.74 18.32 35.14
N ARG A 17 45.41 19.61 35.00
CA ARG A 17 44.22 20.26 35.57
C ARG A 17 43.01 19.34 35.46
N ARG A 18 42.50 18.89 36.61
CA ARG A 18 41.19 18.26 36.72
C ARG A 18 40.18 19.22 36.08
N ARG A 19 39.51 18.77 35.02
CA ARG A 19 38.30 19.40 34.53
C ARG A 19 37.36 19.56 35.73
N SER A 20 37.11 20.80 36.11
CA SER A 20 36.08 21.16 37.07
C SER A 20 34.79 20.43 36.65
N ARG A 21 34.38 19.46 37.47
CA ARG A 21 33.02 18.91 37.41
C ARG A 21 32.12 20.11 37.69
N ARG A 22 31.43 20.60 36.65
CA ARG A 22 30.27 21.48 36.86
C ARG A 22 29.36 20.79 37.86
N ALA A 23 29.08 21.47 38.97
CA ALA A 23 28.08 21.03 39.94
C ALA A 23 26.77 20.74 39.20
N PRO A 24 26.01 19.69 39.59
CA PRO A 24 24.68 19.50 39.05
C PRO A 24 23.87 20.76 39.37
N PHE A 25 23.14 21.27 38.37
CA PHE A 25 22.07 22.23 38.57
C PHE A 25 21.08 21.60 39.57
N SER A 26 21.30 21.85 40.85
CA SER A 26 20.40 21.48 41.94
C SER A 26 19.46 22.65 42.13
N GLY A 27 18.60 22.84 41.14
CA GLY A 27 17.52 23.82 41.15
C GLY A 27 16.25 23.11 40.72
N LEU A 28 15.49 22.62 41.70
CA LEU A 28 14.01 22.59 41.76
C LEU A 28 13.17 22.35 40.49
N LEU A 29 13.69 21.62 39.49
CA LEU A 29 12.83 20.95 38.53
C LEU A 29 12.37 19.67 39.22
N VAL A 30 11.15 19.68 39.77
CA VAL A 30 10.44 18.44 40.10
C VAL A 30 10.55 17.55 38.87
N ALA A 31 11.39 16.52 38.95
CA ALA A 31 11.55 15.59 37.85
C ALA A 31 10.21 14.86 37.71
N LEU A 32 9.50 15.13 36.62
CA LEU A 32 8.25 14.43 36.31
C LEU A 32 8.51 12.92 36.36
N PRO A 33 7.64 12.14 37.04
CA PRO A 33 7.69 10.69 36.98
C PRO A 33 7.73 10.21 35.52
N GLN A 34 8.51 9.16 35.26
CA GLN A 34 8.80 8.72 33.89
C GLN A 34 7.54 8.27 33.14
N ASP A 35 6.57 7.68 33.84
CA ASP A 35 5.26 7.28 33.34
C ASP A 35 4.38 8.50 32.96
N VAL A 36 4.43 9.59 33.74
CA VAL A 36 3.73 10.83 33.41
C VAL A 36 4.37 11.48 32.19
N LEU A 37 5.70 11.54 32.16
CA LEU A 37 6.44 12.06 31.00
C LEU A 37 6.14 11.24 29.74
N TRP A 38 6.06 9.91 29.85
CA TRP A 38 5.64 9.02 28.77
C TRP A 38 4.25 9.39 28.23
N GLN A 39 3.27 9.56 29.12
CA GLN A 39 1.90 9.93 28.73
C GLN A 39 1.82 11.33 28.08
N ILE A 40 2.63 12.27 28.54
CA ILE A 40 2.73 13.61 27.94
C ILE A 40 3.31 13.52 26.54
N LEU A 41 4.46 12.87 26.38
CA LEU A 41 5.12 12.71 25.08
C LEU A 41 4.22 11.97 24.08
N LEU A 42 3.46 10.97 24.53
CA LEU A 42 2.50 10.26 23.69
C LEU A 42 1.40 11.15 23.09
N ARG A 43 1.15 12.35 23.61
CA ARG A 43 0.12 13.25 23.06
C ARG A 43 0.62 14.09 21.88
N PHE A 44 1.93 14.18 21.66
CA PHE A 44 2.50 14.98 20.58
C PHE A 44 2.50 14.22 19.24
N PRO A 45 2.31 14.93 18.11
CA PRO A 45 2.48 14.34 16.79
C PRO A 45 3.95 13.96 16.55
N ALA A 46 4.19 13.07 15.58
CA ALA A 46 5.53 12.54 15.30
C ALA A 46 6.56 13.63 14.95
N THR A 47 6.12 14.68 14.25
CA THR A 47 6.96 15.82 13.85
C THR A 47 7.50 16.59 15.05
N GLU A 48 6.67 16.86 16.06
CA GLU A 48 7.09 17.53 17.29
C GLU A 48 7.96 16.62 18.14
N LEU A 49 7.66 15.32 18.20
CA LEU A 49 8.51 14.36 18.93
C LEU A 49 9.95 14.32 18.43
N CYS A 50 10.17 14.46 17.12
CA CYS A 50 11.50 14.58 16.55
C CYS A 50 12.28 15.78 17.10
N ARG A 51 11.60 16.91 17.36
CA ARG A 51 12.20 18.09 18.01
C ARG A 51 12.41 17.87 19.50
N LEU A 52 11.47 17.22 20.18
CA LEU A 52 11.54 16.92 21.61
C LEU A 52 12.72 16.00 21.98
N ARG A 53 13.17 15.14 21.05
CA ARG A 53 14.42 14.35 21.18
C ARG A 53 15.69 15.20 21.37
N ALA A 54 15.64 16.49 21.06
CA ALA A 54 16.77 17.41 21.25
C ALA A 54 16.81 18.04 22.65
N VAL A 55 15.72 17.99 23.42
CA VAL A 55 15.59 18.67 24.73
C VAL A 55 16.54 18.07 25.77
N CYS A 56 16.46 16.75 26.00
CA CYS A 56 17.36 16.07 26.93
C CYS A 56 17.53 14.57 26.59
N ARG A 57 18.52 13.92 27.22
CA ARG A 57 18.81 12.49 27.00
C ARG A 57 17.65 11.58 27.44
N SER A 58 16.94 11.92 28.51
CA SER A 58 15.80 11.14 29.01
C SER A 58 14.66 11.12 28.00
N TRP A 59 14.28 12.28 27.44
CA TRP A 59 13.23 12.37 26.44
C TRP A 59 13.61 11.65 25.15
N ARG A 60 14.87 11.76 24.73
CA ARG A 60 15.39 10.97 23.61
C ARG A 60 15.31 9.48 23.87
N SER A 61 15.66 9.03 25.07
CA SER A 61 15.58 7.61 25.46
C SER A 61 14.14 7.09 25.39
N ILE A 62 13.18 7.83 25.93
CA ILE A 62 11.76 7.45 25.93
C ILE A 62 11.22 7.40 24.50
N THR A 63 11.45 8.45 23.71
CA THR A 63 10.88 8.54 22.36
C THR A 63 11.55 7.62 21.34
N SER A 64 12.72 7.05 21.67
CA SER A 64 13.39 6.03 20.86
C SER A 64 13.08 4.60 21.34
N ASP A 65 12.37 4.44 22.46
CA ASP A 65 11.99 3.14 22.98
C ASP A 65 10.98 2.44 22.03
N PRO A 66 11.19 1.15 21.68
CA PRO A 66 10.28 0.44 20.78
C PRO A 66 8.83 0.36 21.28
N ALA A 67 8.61 0.21 22.60
CA ALA A 67 7.26 0.19 23.16
C ALA A 67 6.61 1.59 23.08
N PHE A 68 7.40 2.66 23.19
CA PHE A 68 6.90 4.03 22.98
C PHE A 68 6.47 4.22 21.54
N ILE A 69 7.30 3.80 20.59
CA ILE A 69 7.00 3.90 19.17
C ILE A 69 5.74 3.11 18.83
N ALA A 70 5.59 1.90 19.37
CA ALA A 70 4.39 1.09 19.18
C ALA A 70 3.13 1.77 19.77
N ALA A 71 3.22 2.28 21.00
CA ALA A 71 2.12 2.98 21.65
C ALA A 71 1.76 4.30 20.93
N HIS A 72 2.76 5.03 20.45
CA HIS A 72 2.58 6.26 19.67
C HIS A 72 1.87 5.96 18.35
N LYS A 73 2.34 4.96 17.58
CA LYS A 73 1.68 4.50 16.35
C LYS A 73 0.24 4.05 16.57
N ALA A 74 -0.05 3.38 17.69
CA ALA A 74 -1.40 2.95 18.03
C ALA A 74 -2.33 4.13 18.33
N ARG A 75 -1.81 5.17 18.98
CA ARG A 75 -2.56 6.37 19.39
C ARG A 75 -2.72 7.39 18.25
N HIS A 76 -1.68 7.56 17.43
CA HIS A 76 -1.63 8.46 16.29
C HIS A 76 -1.69 7.67 15.00
N ARG A 77 -2.75 6.88 14.82
CA ARG A 77 -3.10 6.35 13.51
C ARG A 77 -3.55 7.53 12.64
N GLU A 78 -2.58 8.27 12.11
CA GLU A 78 -2.84 9.31 11.12
C GLU A 78 -3.48 8.61 9.93
N THR A 79 -4.78 8.86 9.76
CA THR A 79 -5.50 8.37 8.60
C THR A 79 -5.10 9.27 7.45
N LEU A 80 -4.32 8.73 6.53
CA LEU A 80 -3.92 9.43 5.32
C LEU A 80 -4.84 9.03 4.18
N VAL A 81 -5.26 10.03 3.42
CA VAL A 81 -5.91 9.85 2.13
C VAL A 81 -4.82 9.76 1.08
N VAL A 82 -4.89 8.73 0.23
CA VAL A 82 -4.02 8.63 -0.94
C VAL A 82 -4.80 9.12 -2.14
N GLY A 83 -4.30 10.17 -2.77
CA GLY A 83 -4.87 10.73 -4.00
C GLY A 83 -3.88 10.70 -5.15
N SER A 84 -4.37 10.84 -6.37
CA SER A 84 -3.53 10.94 -7.58
C SER A 84 -3.89 12.17 -8.36
N ILE A 85 -2.88 12.83 -8.94
CA ILE A 85 -3.08 13.86 -9.95
C ILE A 85 -2.28 13.52 -11.21
N PRO A 86 -2.83 13.71 -12.42
CA PRO A 86 -2.07 13.55 -13.66
C PRO A 86 -0.82 14.43 -13.66
N ALA A 87 0.29 13.89 -14.16
CA ALA A 87 1.55 14.61 -14.31
C ALA A 87 2.16 14.35 -15.70
N PRO A 88 3.07 15.20 -16.20
CA PRO A 88 3.77 14.93 -17.45
C PRO A 88 4.44 13.55 -17.40
N HIS A 89 4.20 12.74 -18.42
CA HIS A 89 4.74 11.37 -18.53
C HIS A 89 4.37 10.42 -17.37
N GLY A 90 3.32 10.69 -16.60
CA GLY A 90 2.94 9.82 -15.49
C GLY A 90 1.88 10.39 -14.56
N LEU A 91 2.04 10.11 -13.26
CA LEU A 91 1.08 10.47 -12.23
C LEU A 91 1.80 10.79 -10.92
N ASP A 92 1.35 11.82 -10.22
CA ASP A 92 1.81 12.14 -8.86
C ASP A 92 0.86 11.49 -7.84
N VAL A 93 1.42 10.62 -7.00
CA VAL A 93 0.75 10.06 -5.83
C VAL A 93 0.92 11.03 -4.65
N LEU A 94 -0.20 11.42 -4.05
CA LEU A 94 -0.26 12.35 -2.93
C LEU A 94 -0.68 11.60 -1.67
N LEU A 95 0.09 11.76 -0.59
CA LEU A 95 -0.35 11.44 0.76
C LEU A 95 -0.88 12.71 1.40
N ILE A 96 -2.15 12.70 1.78
CA ILE A 96 -2.89 13.86 2.25
C ILE A 96 -3.41 13.53 3.66
N ASP A 97 -3.22 14.44 4.62
CA ASP A 97 -3.88 14.29 5.92
C ASP A 97 -5.39 14.59 5.84
N LEU A 98 -6.13 14.31 6.91
CA LEU A 98 -7.57 14.60 6.95
C LEU A 98 -7.89 16.10 6.91
N GLN A 99 -6.91 16.97 7.09
CA GLN A 99 -7.04 18.42 6.96
C GLN A 99 -6.81 18.89 5.52
N GLY A 100 -6.51 17.97 4.59
CA GLY A 100 -6.28 18.28 3.18
C GLY A 100 -4.85 18.72 2.87
N LYS A 101 -3.93 18.67 3.84
CA LYS A 101 -2.53 19.04 3.60
C LYS A 101 -1.78 17.86 2.97
N VAL A 102 -1.11 18.15 1.86
CA VAL A 102 -0.19 17.19 1.22
C VAL A 102 1.05 17.02 2.09
N LEU A 103 1.22 15.83 2.65
CA LEU A 103 2.37 15.45 3.46
C LEU A 103 3.52 14.92 2.61
N LYS A 104 3.21 14.22 1.51
CA LYS A 104 4.20 13.64 0.61
C LYS A 104 3.66 13.60 -0.82
N ARG A 105 4.56 13.80 -1.78
CA ARG A 105 4.31 13.66 -3.22
C ARG A 105 5.34 12.69 -3.80
N ILE A 106 4.86 11.71 -4.57
CA ILE A 106 5.70 10.68 -5.21
C ILE A 106 5.35 10.67 -6.70
N HIS A 107 6.33 10.96 -7.55
CA HIS A 107 6.14 10.93 -9.00
C HIS A 107 6.31 9.51 -9.53
N VAL A 108 5.36 9.02 -10.33
CA VAL A 108 5.38 7.69 -10.94
C VAL A 108 5.32 7.83 -12.46
N ASN A 109 6.42 7.49 -13.12
CA ASN A 109 6.56 7.54 -14.58
C ASN A 109 5.72 6.44 -15.27
N GLY A 110 5.21 6.72 -16.47
CA GLY A 110 4.53 5.75 -17.34
C GLY A 110 3.15 5.28 -16.84
N CYS A 111 2.65 5.91 -15.76
CA CYS A 111 1.40 5.58 -15.10
C CYS A 111 0.23 6.38 -15.70
N SER A 112 -0.90 5.73 -15.94
CA SER A 112 -2.11 6.39 -16.48
C SER A 112 -3.27 6.44 -15.48
N SER A 113 -3.23 5.58 -14.47
CA SER A 113 -4.29 5.42 -13.48
C SER A 113 -3.69 4.86 -12.19
N MET A 114 -4.32 5.15 -11.06
CA MET A 114 -3.93 4.60 -9.77
C MET A 114 -5.07 3.77 -9.18
N GLU A 115 -4.77 2.53 -8.82
CA GLU A 115 -5.67 1.70 -8.02
C GLU A 115 -5.24 1.77 -6.55
N VAL A 116 -5.82 2.71 -5.80
CA VAL A 116 -5.62 2.77 -4.34
C VAL A 116 -6.55 1.77 -3.69
N ARG A 117 -6.00 0.66 -3.19
CA ARG A 117 -6.78 -0.27 -2.37
C ARG A 117 -6.42 -0.07 -0.91
N THR A 118 -7.28 0.69 -0.24
CA THR A 118 -7.19 1.06 1.17
C THR A 118 -7.20 -0.20 2.02
N ASN A 119 -6.03 -0.60 2.53
CA ASN A 119 -5.78 -1.32 3.80
C ASN A 119 -4.30 -1.78 3.86
N LEU A 120 -3.38 -1.09 3.17
CA LEU A 120 -1.95 -1.42 3.16
C LEU A 120 -1.12 -0.15 3.28
N ASN A 121 0.08 -0.30 3.84
CA ASN A 121 1.13 0.73 3.79
C ASN A 121 1.73 0.87 2.37
N LEU A 122 1.07 0.34 1.34
CA LEU A 122 1.57 0.26 -0.03
C LEU A 122 0.53 0.84 -1.00
N VAL A 123 1.00 1.52 -2.03
CA VAL A 123 0.20 2.08 -3.12
C VAL A 123 0.53 1.36 -4.42
N CYS A 124 -0.49 0.81 -5.08
CA CYS A 124 -0.35 0.20 -6.39
C CYS A 124 -0.67 1.24 -7.48
N ALA A 125 0.30 1.50 -8.35
CA ALA A 125 0.16 2.41 -9.47
C ALA A 125 0.21 1.60 -10.78
N THR A 126 -0.83 1.74 -11.61
CA THR A 126 -1.01 0.93 -12.81
C THR A 126 -0.59 1.70 -14.07
N GLU A 127 0.12 1.04 -14.98
CA GLU A 127 0.48 1.63 -16.27
C GLU A 127 -0.76 1.79 -17.19
N HIS A 128 -0.57 2.26 -18.42
CA HIS A 128 -1.63 2.38 -19.42
C HIS A 128 -2.46 1.09 -19.60
N ARG A 129 -3.76 1.26 -19.87
CA ARG A 129 -4.67 0.16 -20.25
C ARG A 129 -4.04 -0.63 -21.40
N GLY A 130 -3.97 -1.96 -21.30
CA GLY A 130 -3.26 -2.81 -22.26
C GLY A 130 -1.90 -3.32 -21.81
N SER A 131 -1.24 -2.65 -20.85
CA SER A 131 0.12 -3.05 -20.45
C SER A 131 0.16 -4.29 -19.54
N GLY A 132 -0.89 -4.49 -18.75
CA GLY A 132 -0.86 -5.41 -17.62
C GLY A 132 0.22 -5.07 -16.58
N CYS A 133 0.82 -3.89 -16.60
CA CYS A 133 1.97 -3.55 -15.77
C CYS A 133 1.56 -2.65 -14.59
N ALA A 134 2.23 -2.83 -13.45
CA ALA A 134 2.03 -1.99 -12.29
C ALA A 134 3.32 -1.89 -11.46
N SER A 135 3.36 -0.88 -10.59
CA SER A 135 4.38 -0.72 -9.56
C SER A 135 3.73 -0.64 -8.19
N VAL A 136 4.43 -1.12 -7.17
CA VAL A 136 4.00 -1.06 -5.78
C VAL A 136 4.97 -0.16 -5.03
N ASN A 137 4.43 0.90 -4.42
CA ASN A 137 5.19 1.95 -3.77
C ASN A 137 4.90 1.88 -2.27
N ASP A 138 5.94 1.82 -1.43
CA ASP A 138 5.83 2.07 0.00
C ASP A 138 5.93 3.58 0.26
N PRO A 139 4.84 4.27 0.63
CA PRO A 139 4.90 5.70 0.84
C PRO A 139 5.64 6.09 2.12
N ALA A 140 5.82 5.18 3.08
CA ALA A 140 6.58 5.45 4.30
C ALA A 140 8.09 5.49 4.00
N THR A 141 8.60 4.51 3.25
CA THR A 141 10.02 4.42 2.91
C THR A 141 10.37 5.12 1.59
N GLY A 142 9.41 5.30 0.69
CA GLY A 142 9.62 5.75 -0.68
C GLY A 142 10.17 4.67 -1.62
N VAL A 143 10.25 3.41 -1.17
CA VAL A 143 10.72 2.30 -2.01
C VAL A 143 9.64 1.91 -3.02
N THR A 144 10.04 1.70 -4.27
CA THR A 144 9.15 1.28 -5.36
C THR A 144 9.61 -0.05 -5.94
N HIS A 145 8.71 -1.00 -6.04
CA HIS A 145 8.91 -2.29 -6.70
C HIS A 145 8.12 -2.32 -8.00
N ALA A 146 8.81 -2.41 -9.15
CA ALA A 146 8.17 -2.70 -10.42
C ALA A 146 7.72 -4.17 -10.44
N LEU A 147 6.44 -4.43 -10.71
CA LEU A 147 5.97 -5.80 -10.86
C LEU A 147 6.44 -6.38 -12.21
N PRO A 148 6.62 -7.72 -12.32
CA PRO A 148 7.07 -8.33 -13.56
C PRO A 148 6.11 -8.03 -14.72
N ARG A 149 6.68 -7.64 -15.86
CA ARG A 149 5.91 -7.30 -17.07
C ARG A 149 5.39 -8.54 -17.81
N ASN A 150 6.16 -9.62 -17.75
CA ASN A 150 5.84 -10.86 -18.46
C ASN A 150 4.68 -11.59 -17.76
N MET A 151 3.80 -12.21 -18.54
CA MET A 151 2.85 -13.21 -18.03
C MET A 151 3.57 -14.45 -17.51
N ALA A 152 2.89 -15.22 -16.67
CA ALA A 152 3.36 -16.51 -16.17
C ALA A 152 3.69 -17.46 -17.33
N ALA A 153 4.67 -18.34 -17.13
CA ALA A 153 5.15 -19.23 -18.20
C ALA A 153 4.06 -20.20 -18.65
N GLU A 154 3.26 -20.69 -17.70
CA GLU A 154 2.15 -21.62 -17.92
C GLU A 154 1.03 -20.96 -18.74
N THR A 155 0.77 -19.68 -18.47
CA THR A 155 -0.18 -18.85 -19.23
C THR A 155 0.24 -18.74 -20.70
N LYS A 156 1.55 -18.67 -20.98
CA LYS A 156 2.08 -18.58 -22.35
C LYS A 156 1.99 -19.90 -23.12
N SER A 157 2.04 -21.04 -22.43
CA SER A 157 2.02 -22.36 -23.08
C SER A 157 0.63 -22.83 -23.50
N HIS A 158 -0.44 -22.29 -22.90
CA HIS A 158 -1.80 -22.82 -23.04
C HIS A 158 -2.71 -22.06 -24.01
N GLY A 159 -2.26 -20.97 -24.66
CA GLY A 159 -3.17 -20.20 -25.51
C GLY A 159 -2.53 -19.18 -26.43
N ARG A 160 -3.38 -18.54 -27.25
CA ARG A 160 -2.97 -17.39 -28.06
C ARG A 160 -2.66 -16.20 -27.15
N PRO A 161 -1.64 -15.37 -27.45
CA PRO A 161 -1.37 -14.16 -26.69
C PRO A 161 -2.60 -13.25 -26.60
N LEU A 162 -2.81 -12.64 -25.43
CA LEU A 162 -3.79 -11.56 -25.29
C LEU A 162 -3.40 -10.40 -26.21
N ARG A 163 -4.40 -9.76 -26.84
CA ARG A 163 -4.15 -8.61 -27.72
C ARG A 163 -4.46 -7.30 -27.02
N GLU A 164 -5.74 -7.06 -26.78
CA GLU A 164 -6.28 -5.86 -26.14
C GLU A 164 -6.91 -6.29 -24.83
N TYR A 165 -6.19 -6.08 -23.73
CA TYR A 165 -6.63 -6.56 -22.43
C TYR A 165 -6.51 -5.48 -21.36
N SER A 166 -7.36 -5.56 -20.35
CA SER A 166 -7.26 -4.76 -19.13
C SER A 166 -6.65 -5.61 -18.01
N ALA A 167 -6.14 -4.96 -16.96
CA ALA A 167 -5.60 -5.63 -15.80
C ALA A 167 -6.12 -4.99 -14.52
N MET A 168 -6.65 -5.84 -13.63
CA MET A 168 -7.01 -5.47 -12.27
C MET A 168 -5.93 -5.99 -11.30
N PHE A 169 -5.56 -5.20 -10.30
CA PHE A 169 -4.56 -5.61 -9.30
C PHE A 169 -5.12 -5.59 -7.88
N VAL A 170 -5.03 -6.71 -7.17
CA VAL A 170 -5.40 -6.82 -5.76
C VAL A 170 -4.18 -7.22 -4.95
N LEU A 171 -3.80 -6.42 -3.96
CA LEU A 171 -2.65 -6.69 -3.09
C LEU A 171 -3.13 -6.87 -1.64
N ARG A 172 -2.50 -7.78 -0.89
CA ARG A 172 -2.70 -7.92 0.57
C ARG A 172 -1.48 -8.53 1.25
N ILE A 173 -1.23 -8.11 2.49
CA ILE A 173 -0.32 -8.81 3.41
C ILE A 173 -0.91 -10.16 3.83
N VAL A 174 -0.13 -11.23 3.68
CA VAL A 174 -0.54 -12.61 4.05
C VAL A 174 0.27 -13.18 5.21
N ASP A 175 1.47 -12.64 5.43
CA ASP A 175 2.35 -12.91 6.57
C ASP A 175 3.20 -11.66 6.87
N THR A 176 4.01 -11.68 7.91
CA THR A 176 4.89 -10.58 8.34
C THR A 176 5.76 -10.12 7.18
N GLU A 177 5.49 -8.91 6.67
CA GLU A 177 6.18 -8.30 5.51
C GLU A 177 6.11 -9.10 4.19
N VAL A 178 5.20 -10.08 4.10
CA VAL A 178 4.97 -10.85 2.88
C VAL A 178 3.61 -10.48 2.30
N TYR A 179 3.62 -9.98 1.08
CA TYR A 179 2.43 -9.61 0.34
C TYR A 179 2.16 -10.58 -0.81
N LYS A 180 0.88 -10.80 -1.08
CA LYS A 180 0.42 -11.45 -2.31
C LYS A 180 -0.26 -10.42 -3.20
N VAL A 181 0.07 -10.47 -4.49
CA VAL A 181 -0.60 -9.69 -5.53
C VAL A 181 -1.34 -10.65 -6.44
N LEU A 182 -2.66 -10.50 -6.54
CA LEU A 182 -3.49 -11.10 -7.58
C LEU A 182 -3.62 -10.10 -8.72
N ARG A 183 -3.31 -10.53 -9.95
CA ARG A 183 -3.65 -9.82 -11.18
C ARG A 183 -4.68 -10.62 -11.96
N ILE A 184 -5.72 -9.94 -12.42
CA ILE A 184 -6.70 -10.49 -13.35
C ILE A 184 -6.54 -9.76 -14.67
N LEU A 185 -6.17 -10.50 -15.72
CA LEU A 185 -6.06 -10.00 -17.08
C LEU A 185 -7.34 -10.35 -17.83
N THR A 186 -8.00 -9.35 -18.42
CA THR A 186 -9.28 -9.55 -19.13
C THR A 186 -9.14 -9.09 -20.57
N ASP A 187 -9.31 -10.01 -21.52
CA ASP A 187 -9.50 -9.72 -22.95
C ASP A 187 -11.00 -9.71 -23.24
N ASP A 188 -11.59 -8.53 -23.16
CA ASP A 188 -13.04 -8.30 -23.31
C ASP A 188 -13.54 -8.72 -24.70
N CYS A 189 -12.70 -8.56 -25.72
CA CYS A 189 -13.00 -8.92 -27.10
C CYS A 189 -13.14 -10.44 -27.27
N ARG A 190 -12.30 -11.22 -26.60
CA ARG A 190 -12.27 -12.69 -26.71
C ARG A 190 -12.99 -13.42 -25.58
N HIS A 191 -13.48 -12.70 -24.57
CA HIS A 191 -14.06 -13.30 -23.37
C HIS A 191 -13.09 -14.27 -22.70
N VAL A 192 -11.84 -13.83 -22.51
CA VAL A 192 -10.82 -14.63 -21.82
C VAL A 192 -10.34 -13.88 -20.59
N GLN A 193 -10.27 -14.58 -19.46
CA GLN A 193 -9.60 -14.12 -18.26
C GLN A 193 -8.45 -15.02 -17.87
N LEU A 194 -7.35 -14.40 -17.49
CA LEU A 194 -6.17 -15.06 -16.94
C LEU A 194 -5.93 -14.53 -15.53
N PHE A 195 -5.61 -15.45 -14.63
CA PHE A 195 -5.45 -15.17 -13.21
C PHE A 195 -4.04 -15.52 -12.80
N GLU A 196 -3.35 -14.55 -12.21
CA GLU A 196 -1.94 -14.71 -11.87
C GLU A 196 -1.68 -14.17 -10.47
N VAL A 197 -0.83 -14.86 -9.73
CA VAL A 197 -0.41 -14.45 -8.39
C VAL A 197 1.10 -14.33 -8.33
N LEU A 198 1.59 -13.32 -7.62
CA LEU A 198 2.98 -13.25 -7.21
C LEU A 198 3.10 -12.96 -5.72
N THR A 199 4.29 -13.21 -5.20
CA THR A 199 4.68 -12.85 -3.84
C THR A 199 5.62 -11.66 -3.90
N LEU A 200 5.42 -10.69 -3.03
CA LEU A 200 6.27 -9.52 -2.86
C LEU A 200 6.71 -9.45 -1.40
N ASP A 201 8.01 -9.49 -1.17
CA ASP A 201 8.64 -9.30 0.14
C ASP A 201 9.85 -8.36 0.02
N ASN A 202 10.65 -8.26 1.09
CA ASN A 202 11.85 -7.41 1.13
C ASN A 202 12.93 -7.79 0.09
N ARG A 203 12.87 -8.99 -0.50
CA ARG A 203 13.77 -9.43 -1.58
C ARG A 203 13.27 -8.99 -2.96
N GLY A 204 12.05 -8.50 -3.05
CA GLY A 204 11.39 -8.06 -4.28
C GLY A 204 10.30 -9.01 -4.76
N PRO A 205 9.72 -8.74 -5.94
CA PRO A 205 8.64 -9.56 -6.48
C PRO A 205 9.16 -10.86 -7.09
N THR A 206 8.45 -11.97 -6.82
CA THR A 206 8.63 -13.21 -7.57
C THR A 206 8.05 -13.08 -8.99
N PRO A 207 8.43 -13.96 -9.93
CA PRO A 207 7.67 -14.14 -11.17
C PRO A 207 6.18 -14.43 -10.87
N TRP A 208 5.33 -14.13 -11.85
CA TRP A 208 3.92 -14.52 -11.82
C TRP A 208 3.79 -16.05 -11.91
N GLY A 209 2.96 -16.62 -11.06
CA GLY A 209 2.44 -17.98 -11.20
C GLY A 209 1.01 -17.94 -11.71
N ALA A 210 0.70 -18.77 -12.71
CA ALA A 210 -0.66 -18.94 -13.19
C ALA A 210 -1.53 -19.60 -12.12
N VAL A 211 -2.78 -19.16 -12.02
CA VAL A 211 -3.78 -19.77 -11.15
C VAL A 211 -4.91 -20.33 -12.01
N GLU A 212 -5.42 -21.48 -11.62
CA GLU A 212 -6.58 -22.10 -12.25
C GLU A 212 -7.76 -21.12 -12.29
N GLY A 213 -8.44 -21.05 -13.43
CA GLY A 213 -9.59 -20.16 -13.62
C GLY A 213 -10.86 -20.67 -12.93
N ILE A 214 -11.94 -19.90 -13.10
CA ILE A 214 -13.29 -20.28 -12.67
C ILE A 214 -14.21 -20.46 -13.88
N SER A 215 -15.32 -21.17 -13.69
CA SER A 215 -16.41 -21.13 -14.66
C SER A 215 -17.11 -19.77 -14.56
N GLY A 216 -16.97 -18.95 -15.61
CA GLY A 216 -17.53 -17.60 -15.71
C GLY A 216 -16.48 -16.49 -15.63
N HIS A 217 -16.94 -15.25 -15.56
CA HIS A 217 -16.11 -14.05 -15.55
C HIS A 217 -16.19 -13.28 -14.23
N VAL A 218 -15.05 -12.78 -13.78
CA VAL A 218 -14.93 -11.82 -12.67
C VAL A 218 -15.13 -10.41 -13.21
N ASP A 219 -15.93 -9.59 -12.55
CA ASP A 219 -16.10 -8.19 -12.94
C ASP A 219 -14.82 -7.37 -12.65
N THR A 220 -14.09 -7.06 -13.72
CA THR A 220 -12.83 -6.31 -13.66
C THR A 220 -12.97 -4.82 -14.01
N ASN A 221 -14.19 -4.28 -14.11
CA ASN A 221 -14.37 -2.89 -14.49
C ASN A 221 -13.84 -1.94 -13.39
N SER A 222 -12.75 -1.23 -13.70
CA SER A 222 -12.02 -0.40 -12.75
C SER A 222 -12.70 0.92 -12.38
N VAL A 223 -13.78 1.30 -13.07
CA VAL A 223 -14.46 2.59 -12.88
C VAL A 223 -15.27 2.63 -11.58
N VAL A 224 -15.70 1.48 -11.07
CA VAL A 224 -16.43 1.37 -9.80
C VAL A 224 -15.64 0.42 -8.92
N GLY A 225 -15.26 0.82 -7.71
CA GLY A 225 -14.57 -0.09 -6.78
C GLY A 225 -15.41 -1.33 -6.50
N THR A 226 -15.16 -2.43 -7.24
CA THR A 226 -15.97 -3.66 -7.17
C THR A 226 -15.44 -4.64 -6.16
N ASN A 227 -14.34 -4.37 -5.47
CA ASN A 227 -13.68 -5.38 -4.64
C ASN A 227 -13.19 -4.87 -3.28
N VAL A 228 -13.05 -5.82 -2.37
CA VAL A 228 -12.52 -5.62 -1.02
C VAL A 228 -11.76 -6.86 -0.57
N VAL A 229 -10.74 -6.69 0.27
CA VAL A 229 -10.01 -7.82 0.86
C VAL A 229 -10.32 -7.93 2.35
N ILE A 230 -10.93 -9.05 2.75
CA ILE A 230 -11.34 -9.33 4.14
C ILE A 230 -10.64 -10.61 4.58
N ARG A 231 -9.84 -10.54 5.66
CA ARG A 231 -9.13 -11.69 6.25
C ARG A 231 -8.32 -12.51 5.23
N GLY A 232 -7.68 -11.83 4.27
CA GLY A 232 -6.86 -12.48 3.23
C GLY A 232 -7.65 -13.04 2.04
N VAL A 233 -8.97 -12.82 1.99
CA VAL A 233 -9.84 -13.23 0.89
C VAL A 233 -10.28 -12.00 0.10
N VAL A 234 -9.97 -11.96 -1.19
CA VAL A 234 -10.47 -10.98 -2.15
C VAL A 234 -11.93 -11.30 -2.43
N HIS A 235 -12.80 -10.31 -2.30
CA HIS A 235 -14.21 -10.38 -2.67
C HIS A 235 -14.43 -9.40 -3.80
N VAL A 236 -14.96 -9.87 -4.93
CA VAL A 236 -15.31 -9.05 -6.09
C VAL A 236 -16.81 -9.15 -6.32
N ILE A 237 -17.50 -8.02 -6.28
CA ILE A 237 -18.92 -7.90 -6.55
C ILE A 237 -19.11 -7.93 -8.07
N ASN A 238 -19.78 -8.96 -8.57
CA ASN A 238 -20.12 -9.09 -9.97
C ASN A 238 -21.46 -8.42 -10.21
N ARG A 239 -21.44 -7.17 -10.69
CA ARG A 239 -22.67 -6.39 -10.92
C ARG A 239 -23.34 -6.72 -12.26
N GLY A 240 -22.58 -7.28 -13.20
CA GLY A 240 -22.99 -7.32 -14.60
C GLY A 240 -22.87 -5.92 -15.21
N GLY A 241 -22.25 -5.81 -16.38
CA GLY A 241 -21.93 -4.51 -16.97
C GLY A 241 -23.15 -3.63 -17.24
N VAL A 242 -22.96 -2.31 -17.08
CA VAL A 242 -23.88 -1.22 -17.48
C VAL A 242 -23.58 -0.74 -18.91
N ASP A 243 -22.66 -1.38 -19.63
CA ASP A 243 -22.37 -0.93 -20.99
C ASP A 243 -23.50 -1.36 -21.92
N LYS A 244 -24.17 -0.38 -22.55
CA LYS A 244 -25.25 -0.66 -23.51
C LYS A 244 -24.75 -1.47 -24.71
N ASP A 245 -23.44 -1.43 -24.98
CA ASP A 245 -22.77 -2.24 -26.01
C ASP A 245 -22.38 -3.65 -25.54
N CYS A 246 -22.41 -3.95 -24.23
CA CYS A 246 -22.16 -5.29 -23.69
C CYS A 246 -23.43 -6.04 -23.24
N ILE A 247 -24.62 -5.49 -23.51
CA ILE A 247 -25.94 -6.05 -23.15
C ILE A 247 -26.17 -7.49 -23.66
N THR A 248 -25.38 -8.01 -24.59
CA THR A 248 -25.55 -9.36 -25.16
C THR A 248 -24.64 -10.46 -24.61
N ARG A 249 -23.73 -10.20 -23.66
CA ARG A 249 -22.61 -11.14 -23.43
C ARG A 249 -22.72 -11.88 -22.10
N GLY A 250 -23.53 -12.95 -22.09
CA GLY A 250 -23.70 -13.88 -20.97
C GLY A 250 -22.38 -14.55 -20.57
N GLY A 251 -21.97 -14.41 -19.31
CA GLY A 251 -20.74 -15.01 -18.80
C GLY A 251 -20.34 -14.58 -17.38
N VAL A 252 -20.83 -13.42 -16.93
CA VAL A 252 -20.75 -13.01 -15.52
C VAL A 252 -22.05 -13.45 -14.83
N ASP A 253 -21.95 -14.34 -13.84
CA ASP A 253 -23.10 -14.63 -12.96
C ASP A 253 -23.45 -13.34 -12.21
N LYS A 254 -24.63 -12.79 -12.51
CA LYS A 254 -25.09 -11.53 -11.93
C LYS A 254 -25.42 -11.77 -10.46
N ASP A 255 -25.34 -10.72 -9.64
CA ASP A 255 -25.74 -10.79 -8.24
C ASP A 255 -24.98 -11.88 -7.46
N CYS A 256 -23.66 -11.93 -7.66
CA CYS A 256 -22.81 -12.77 -6.85
C CYS A 256 -21.50 -12.06 -6.49
N ILE A 257 -20.83 -12.61 -5.49
CA ILE A 257 -19.51 -12.17 -5.05
C ILE A 257 -18.54 -13.30 -5.31
N THR A 258 -17.64 -13.13 -6.28
CA THR A 258 -16.52 -14.07 -6.48
C THR A 258 -15.49 -13.87 -5.39
N ARG A 259 -14.91 -14.96 -4.91
CA ARG A 259 -13.97 -14.96 -3.80
C ARG A 259 -12.66 -15.66 -4.15
N PHE A 260 -11.54 -15.02 -3.82
CA PHE A 260 -10.20 -15.58 -4.02
C PHE A 260 -9.39 -15.55 -2.71
N ASN A 261 -8.90 -16.70 -2.27
CA ASN A 261 -8.07 -16.79 -1.07
C ASN A 261 -6.60 -16.59 -1.44
N LEU A 262 -6.00 -15.48 -1.01
CA LEU A 262 -4.62 -15.13 -1.35
C LEU A 262 -3.59 -16.04 -0.66
N LYS A 263 -3.94 -16.67 0.47
CA LYS A 263 -3.02 -17.54 1.20
C LYS A 263 -2.93 -18.92 0.55
N THR A 264 -4.07 -19.46 0.10
CA THR A 264 -4.12 -20.77 -0.56
C THR A 264 -4.01 -20.69 -2.08
N GLU A 265 -4.07 -19.47 -2.64
CA GLU A 265 -4.06 -19.19 -4.08
C GLU A 265 -5.16 -19.94 -4.84
N LYS A 266 -6.34 -20.03 -4.22
CA LYS A 266 -7.48 -20.77 -4.78
C LYS A 266 -8.73 -19.92 -4.77
N TRP A 267 -9.51 -20.08 -5.83
CA TRP A 267 -10.89 -19.63 -5.85
C TRP A 267 -11.71 -20.35 -4.79
N MET A 268 -12.60 -19.60 -4.17
CA MET A 268 -13.60 -20.11 -3.24
C MET A 268 -14.96 -20.09 -3.93
N PRO A 269 -15.94 -20.88 -3.46
CA PRO A 269 -17.30 -20.80 -3.97
C PRO A 269 -17.82 -19.35 -3.93
N SER A 270 -18.54 -18.91 -4.95
CA SER A 270 -19.13 -17.57 -4.96
C SER A 270 -20.21 -17.45 -3.87
N LEU A 271 -20.41 -16.24 -3.34
CA LEU A 271 -21.58 -15.94 -2.51
C LEU A 271 -22.68 -15.41 -3.42
N ARG A 272 -23.89 -15.96 -3.32
CA ARG A 272 -25.07 -15.42 -4.00
C ARG A 272 -25.56 -14.18 -3.26
N GLY A 273 -25.87 -13.15 -4.02
CA GLY A 273 -26.51 -11.95 -3.53
C GLY A 273 -28.03 -12.13 -3.38
N PRO A 274 -28.71 -11.11 -2.82
CA PRO A 274 -30.12 -11.20 -2.47
C PRO A 274 -31.07 -11.00 -3.66
N ILE A 275 -30.62 -10.40 -4.78
CA ILE A 275 -31.49 -10.02 -5.91
C ILE A 275 -32.08 -11.27 -6.58
N THR A 276 -31.29 -12.31 -6.76
CA THR A 276 -31.72 -13.60 -7.33
C THR A 276 -32.61 -14.44 -6.42
N SER A 277 -32.85 -13.99 -5.19
CA SER A 277 -33.63 -14.71 -4.17
C SER A 277 -34.92 -14.00 -3.74
N HIS A 278 -35.17 -12.78 -4.23
CA HIS A 278 -36.30 -11.96 -3.79
C HIS A 278 -37.20 -11.57 -4.97
N PRO A 279 -38.45 -12.08 -5.05
CA PRO A 279 -39.33 -11.87 -6.21
C PRO A 279 -39.67 -10.40 -6.47
N ASP A 280 -39.64 -9.53 -5.45
CA ASP A 280 -39.94 -8.09 -5.60
C ASP A 280 -38.73 -7.23 -6.05
N LEU A 281 -37.52 -7.79 -6.11
CA LEU A 281 -36.31 -7.03 -6.52
C LEU A 281 -35.97 -7.16 -8.00
N ASP A 282 -36.60 -8.11 -8.72
CA ASP A 282 -36.52 -8.19 -10.19
C ASP A 282 -37.15 -6.95 -10.85
N ASP A 283 -38.09 -6.29 -10.17
CA ASP A 283 -38.80 -5.09 -10.63
C ASP A 283 -38.09 -3.76 -10.29
N ILE A 284 -37.08 -3.78 -9.41
CA ILE A 284 -36.21 -2.61 -9.22
C ILE A 284 -35.22 -2.63 -10.38
N GLY A 285 -35.68 -2.14 -11.52
CA GLY A 285 -34.84 -1.80 -12.65
C GLY A 285 -33.75 -0.84 -12.18
N ILE A 286 -32.58 -1.37 -11.82
CA ILE A 286 -31.31 -0.63 -11.82
C ILE A 286 -30.89 -0.46 -13.29
N HIS A 287 -31.80 0.06 -14.10
CA HIS A 287 -31.55 0.58 -15.42
C HIS A 287 -32.11 2.00 -15.44
N ASP A 288 -31.21 2.94 -15.72
CA ASP A 288 -31.51 4.26 -16.28
C ASP A 288 -32.44 5.16 -15.46
N ARG A 289 -31.88 5.96 -14.52
CA ARG A 289 -32.48 7.27 -14.20
C ARG A 289 -31.63 8.27 -13.41
N VAL A 290 -30.35 8.47 -13.73
CA VAL A 290 -29.66 9.71 -13.29
C VAL A 290 -28.60 10.19 -14.29
N VAL A 291 -28.96 10.39 -15.56
CA VAL A 291 -28.22 11.33 -16.43
C VAL A 291 -29.19 11.92 -17.45
N GLU A 292 -30.05 12.84 -17.03
CA GLU A 292 -30.67 13.82 -17.92
C GLU A 292 -31.27 14.90 -17.03
N ASN A 293 -30.58 16.05 -16.98
CA ASN A 293 -31.09 17.40 -16.72
C ASN A 293 -29.97 18.32 -16.21
N TYR A 294 -28.94 18.51 -17.04
CA TYR A 294 -28.18 19.77 -17.07
C TYR A 294 -27.79 20.05 -18.52
N SER A 295 -28.78 20.18 -19.39
CA SER A 295 -28.63 21.00 -20.59
C SER A 295 -28.78 22.45 -20.12
N ALA A 296 -27.67 23.19 -20.12
CA ALA A 296 -27.69 24.61 -19.89
C ALA A 296 -28.59 25.30 -20.94
N SER A 297 -29.39 26.23 -20.44
CA SER A 297 -30.11 27.29 -21.16
C SER A 297 -29.29 27.97 -22.24
#